data_AF-A0A221KDC5-F1
#
_entry.id   AF-A0A221KDC5-F1
#
_cell.length_a   1.000
_cell.length_b   1.000
_cell.length_c   1.000
_cell.angle_alpha   90.00
_cell.angle_beta   90.00
_cell.angle_gamma   90.00
#
_symmetry.space_group_name_H-M   'P 1'
#
loop_
_entity.id
_entity.type
_entity.pdbx_description
1 polymer ?
#
loop_
_entity_poly.entity_id
_entity_poly.type
_entity_poly.pdbx_seq_one_letter_code
_entity_poly.pdbx_strand_id
1 'polypeptide(L)'
;MRNLLLVINDSQPINYWLDSVRGISESDIDLLLAQGLIEPVAGAEVARHLAHATPDSDWAQAKQLINDTGYVALYDVLTAQGRQHLSLMKGYRFVLEVEKCDCAATLRTLAHRFLEQLRQEQGMDAVRQFILALQRA
;
A
#
# COMPACT_ATOMS: atom_id res chain seq x y z
N MET A 1 -21.69 -8.52 -21.98
CA MET A 1 -20.67 -9.47 -22.48
C MET A 1 -19.79 -8.97 -23.63
N ARG A 2 -20.32 -8.69 -24.85
CA ARG A 2 -19.47 -8.51 -26.05
C ARG A 2 -18.48 -7.32 -26.00
N ASN A 3 -18.77 -6.31 -25.21
CA ASN A 3 -17.89 -5.14 -25.08
C ASN A 3 -16.64 -5.44 -24.24
N LEU A 4 -16.72 -6.36 -23.27
CA LEU A 4 -15.59 -6.67 -22.39
C LEU A 4 -14.47 -7.39 -23.16
N LEU A 5 -14.82 -8.36 -24.01
CA LEU A 5 -13.84 -9.08 -24.85
C LEU A 5 -13.08 -8.18 -25.83
N LEU A 6 -13.62 -7.00 -26.18
CA LEU A 6 -12.97 -6.07 -27.08
C LEU A 6 -11.96 -5.16 -26.39
N VAL A 7 -12.04 -5.04 -25.06
CA VAL A 7 -11.30 -4.02 -24.29
C VAL A 7 -10.38 -4.66 -23.25
N ILE A 8 -10.69 -5.86 -22.77
CA ILE A 8 -9.93 -6.54 -21.73
C ILE A 8 -8.49 -6.84 -22.19
N ASN A 9 -7.54 -6.50 -21.33
CA ASN A 9 -6.13 -6.88 -21.47
C ASN A 9 -5.56 -7.31 -20.11
N ASP A 10 -4.34 -7.85 -20.14
CA ASP A 10 -3.60 -8.32 -18.97
C ASP A 10 -3.00 -7.19 -18.12
N SER A 11 -3.07 -5.94 -18.58
CA SER A 11 -2.43 -4.78 -17.95
C SER A 11 -3.24 -4.19 -16.80
N GLN A 12 -4.51 -4.59 -16.64
CA GLN A 12 -5.40 -4.11 -15.58
C GLN A 12 -6.14 -5.28 -14.91
N PRO A 13 -6.38 -5.21 -13.59
CA PRO A 13 -7.06 -6.27 -12.86
C PRO A 13 -8.56 -6.34 -13.20
N ILE A 14 -9.18 -7.50 -12.96
CA ILE A 14 -10.58 -7.76 -13.37
C ILE A 14 -11.62 -6.80 -12.76
N ASN A 15 -11.38 -6.34 -11.52
CA ASN A 15 -12.23 -5.39 -10.82
C ASN A 15 -12.23 -4.01 -11.50
N TYR A 16 -11.09 -3.57 -12.03
CA TYR A 16 -11.01 -2.34 -12.81
C TYR A 16 -11.93 -2.39 -14.03
N TRP A 17 -11.98 -3.53 -14.71
CA TRP A 17 -12.83 -3.71 -15.88
C TRP A 17 -14.31 -3.73 -15.52
N LEU A 18 -14.69 -4.41 -14.43
CA LEU A 18 -16.06 -4.43 -13.91
C LEU A 18 -16.60 -3.03 -13.59
N ASP A 19 -15.76 -2.14 -13.05
CA ASP A 19 -16.13 -0.75 -12.78
C ASP A 19 -16.15 0.13 -14.04
N SER A 20 -15.24 -0.12 -14.98
CA SER A 20 -15.03 0.74 -16.16
C SER A 20 -16.03 0.49 -17.30
N VAL A 21 -16.58 -0.72 -17.40
CA VAL A 21 -17.48 -1.11 -18.48
C VAL A 21 -18.91 -1.22 -17.94
N ARG A 22 -19.82 -0.40 -18.44
CA ARG A 22 -21.22 -0.44 -17.99
C ARG A 22 -21.91 -1.73 -18.45
N GLY A 23 -22.61 -2.39 -17.53
CA GLY A 23 -23.49 -3.53 -17.83
C GLY A 23 -22.77 -4.88 -17.90
N ILE A 24 -21.66 -5.03 -17.17
CA ILE A 24 -21.04 -6.33 -16.89
C ILE A 24 -21.07 -6.61 -15.39
N SER A 25 -21.15 -7.89 -15.07
CA SER A 25 -21.24 -8.46 -13.74
C SER A 25 -20.22 -9.59 -13.57
N GLU A 26 -19.99 -10.04 -12.34
CA GLU A 26 -19.11 -11.18 -12.05
C GLU A 26 -19.55 -12.45 -12.80
N SER A 27 -20.86 -12.66 -12.93
CA SER A 27 -21.44 -13.77 -13.70
C SER A 27 -21.02 -13.77 -15.17
N ASP A 28 -20.73 -12.60 -15.74
CA ASP A 28 -20.24 -12.50 -17.11
C ASP A 28 -18.78 -13.00 -17.22
N ILE A 29 -17.97 -12.82 -16.17
CA ILE A 29 -16.58 -13.29 -16.13
C ILE A 29 -16.54 -14.81 -16.06
N ASP A 30 -17.40 -15.40 -15.22
CA ASP A 30 -17.52 -16.86 -15.09
C ASP A 30 -17.91 -17.52 -16.40
N LEU A 31 -18.82 -16.90 -17.16
CA LEU A 31 -19.19 -17.37 -18.49
C LEU A 31 -18.02 -17.30 -19.49
N LEU A 32 -17.20 -16.24 -19.44
CA LEU A 32 -16.04 -16.12 -20.33
C LEU A 32 -14.94 -17.14 -20.02
N LEU A 33 -14.72 -17.43 -18.74
CA LEU A 33 -13.82 -18.49 -18.29
C LEU A 33 -14.35 -19.88 -18.71
N ALA A 34 -15.63 -20.14 -18.48
CA ALA A 34 -16.28 -21.39 -18.88
C ALA A 34 -16.25 -21.62 -20.40
N GLN A 35 -16.27 -20.54 -21.18
CA GLN A 35 -16.17 -20.58 -22.64
C GLN A 35 -14.71 -20.56 -23.15
N GLY A 36 -13.71 -20.48 -22.27
CA GLY A 36 -12.29 -20.43 -22.63
C GLY A 36 -11.90 -19.18 -23.43
N LEU A 37 -12.68 -18.10 -23.32
CA LEU A 37 -12.43 -16.84 -24.04
C LEU A 37 -11.42 -15.95 -23.30
N ILE A 38 -11.20 -16.22 -22.01
CA ILE A 38 -10.17 -15.60 -21.18
C ILE A 38 -9.56 -16.70 -20.29
N GLU A 39 -8.33 -16.50 -19.84
CA GLU A 39 -7.63 -17.42 -18.93
C GLU A 39 -7.09 -16.67 -17.70
N PRO A 40 -7.08 -17.31 -16.53
CA PRO A 40 -6.44 -16.75 -15.35
C PRO A 40 -4.92 -16.73 -15.55
N VAL A 41 -4.35 -15.54 -15.68
CA VAL A 41 -2.90 -15.37 -15.77
C VAL A 41 -2.30 -15.62 -14.37
N ALA A 42 -1.54 -16.72 -14.24
CA ALA A 42 -0.77 -17.04 -13.03
C ALA A 42 0.29 -15.95 -12.80
N GLY A 43 -0.02 -15.01 -11.93
CA GLY A 43 0.71 -13.74 -11.72
C GLY A 43 -0.22 -12.59 -11.34
N ALA A 44 -1.51 -12.71 -11.67
CA ALA A 44 -2.55 -11.74 -11.34
C ALA A 44 -2.81 -11.59 -9.84
N GLU A 45 -2.39 -12.53 -9.00
CA GLU A 45 -2.57 -12.46 -7.54
C GLU A 45 -1.50 -11.56 -6.87
N VAL A 46 -0.28 -11.60 -7.39
CA VAL A 46 0.80 -10.66 -7.04
C VAL A 46 0.49 -9.28 -7.62
N ALA A 47 -0.03 -9.21 -8.85
CA ALA A 47 -0.49 -7.97 -9.45
C ALA A 47 -1.74 -7.40 -8.76
N ARG A 48 -2.66 -8.21 -8.22
CA ARG A 48 -3.82 -7.77 -7.42
C ARG A 48 -3.38 -7.14 -6.09
N HIS A 49 -2.35 -7.69 -5.44
CA HIS A 49 -1.75 -7.07 -4.26
C HIS A 49 -1.08 -5.73 -4.58
N LEU A 50 -0.53 -5.56 -5.78
CA LEU A 50 0.13 -4.32 -6.21
C LEU A 50 -0.84 -3.29 -6.84
N ALA A 51 -1.91 -3.74 -7.50
CA ALA A 51 -2.87 -2.90 -8.23
C ALA A 51 -4.03 -2.40 -7.36
N HIS A 52 -4.17 -2.90 -6.13
CA HIS A 52 -5.09 -2.33 -5.16
C HIS A 52 -4.59 -1.02 -4.55
N ALA A 53 -3.42 -0.51 -4.92
CA ALA A 53 -2.82 0.74 -4.45
C ALA A 53 -3.55 1.99 -4.99
N THR A 54 -4.82 2.17 -4.61
CA THR A 54 -5.39 3.51 -4.60
C THR A 54 -4.75 4.29 -3.44
N PRO A 55 -4.63 5.62 -3.52
CA PRO A 55 -4.06 6.42 -2.42
C PRO A 55 -4.73 6.15 -1.06
N ASP A 56 -6.02 5.80 -1.07
CA ASP A 56 -6.79 5.50 0.14
C ASP A 56 -6.48 4.11 0.73
N SER A 57 -6.18 3.10 -0.09
CA SER A 57 -5.82 1.77 0.39
C SER A 57 -4.38 1.71 0.92
N ASP A 58 -3.43 2.38 0.25
CA ASP A 58 -2.04 2.52 0.74
C ASP A 58 -2.03 3.20 2.11
N TRP A 59 -2.85 4.25 2.26
CA TRP A 59 -2.99 4.97 3.53
C TRP A 59 -3.58 4.10 4.65
N ALA A 60 -4.62 3.32 4.35
CA ALA A 60 -5.21 2.39 5.32
C ALA A 60 -4.21 1.29 5.71
N GLN A 61 -3.50 0.72 4.72
CA GLN A 61 -2.51 -0.31 4.92
C GLN A 61 -1.33 0.17 5.77
N ALA A 62 -0.81 1.36 5.51
CA ALA A 62 0.26 1.95 6.30
C ALA A 62 -0.13 2.08 7.79
N LYS A 63 -1.34 2.57 8.07
CA LYS A 63 -1.83 2.67 9.45
C LYS A 63 -1.99 1.31 10.12
N GLN A 64 -2.49 0.33 9.39
CA GLN A 64 -2.66 -1.02 9.91
C GLN A 64 -1.31 -1.67 10.22
N LEU A 65 -0.35 -1.58 9.31
CA LEU A 65 1.01 -2.07 9.54
C LEU A 65 1.67 -1.38 10.75
N ILE A 66 1.52 -0.07 10.94
CA ILE A 66 2.03 0.61 12.16
C ILE A 66 1.46 -0.03 13.43
N ASN A 67 0.16 -0.37 13.42
CA ASN A 67 -0.49 -0.96 14.59
C ASN A 67 -0.05 -2.40 14.83
N ASP A 68 0.13 -3.18 13.77
CA ASP A 68 0.46 -4.60 13.83
C ASP A 68 1.96 -4.84 14.07
N THR A 69 2.83 -3.90 13.67
CA THR A 69 4.28 -4.01 13.84
C THR A 69 4.67 -3.95 15.32
N GLY A 70 5.55 -4.85 15.73
CA GLY A 70 6.10 -4.91 17.08
C GLY A 70 7.04 -3.74 17.40
N TYR A 71 7.27 -3.48 18.68
CA TYR A 71 8.05 -2.33 19.15
C TYR A 71 9.44 -2.22 18.50
N VAL A 72 10.22 -3.30 18.53
CA VAL A 72 11.62 -3.31 18.04
C VAL A 72 11.67 -3.02 16.54
N ALA A 73 10.88 -3.74 15.74
CA ALA A 73 10.80 -3.54 14.30
C ALA A 73 10.35 -2.11 13.93
N LEU A 74 9.32 -1.58 14.62
CA LEU A 74 8.84 -0.22 14.38
C LEU A 74 9.90 0.83 14.76
N TYR A 75 10.64 0.60 15.85
CA TYR A 75 11.71 1.48 16.31
C TYR A 75 12.84 1.56 15.27
N ASP A 76 13.28 0.41 14.77
CA ASP A 76 14.37 0.32 13.78
C ASP A 76 13.96 0.99 12.47
N VAL A 77 12.74 0.72 11.98
CA VAL A 77 12.22 1.35 10.76
C VAL A 77 12.13 2.85 10.92
N LEU A 78 11.53 3.38 11.99
CA LEU A 78 11.41 4.83 12.18
C LEU A 78 12.80 5.50 12.31
N THR A 79 13.73 4.86 13.01
CA THR A 79 15.10 5.38 13.14
C THR A 79 15.81 5.47 11.79
N ALA A 80 15.69 4.44 10.95
CA ALA A 80 16.26 4.43 9.60
C ALA A 80 15.57 5.45 8.68
N GLN A 81 14.24 5.45 8.66
CA GLN A 81 13.42 6.31 7.80
C GLN A 81 13.57 7.80 8.15
N GLY A 82 13.68 8.12 9.43
CA GLY A 82 13.95 9.49 9.90
C GLY A 82 15.26 10.07 9.40
N ARG A 83 16.29 9.23 9.20
CA ARG A 83 17.57 9.67 8.62
C ARG A 83 17.51 9.80 7.09
N GLN A 84 16.68 9.00 6.42
CA GLN A 84 16.59 8.95 4.97
C GLN A 84 15.69 10.05 4.39
N HIS A 85 14.52 10.28 4.98
CA HIS A 85 13.47 11.13 4.39
C HIS A 85 13.43 12.55 4.94
N LEU A 86 14.11 12.84 6.04
CA LEU A 86 14.11 14.17 6.66
C LEU A 86 15.46 14.87 6.45
N SER A 87 15.43 16.20 6.31
CA SER A 87 16.65 17.01 6.32
C SER A 87 17.44 16.77 7.61
N LEU A 88 18.78 16.91 7.57
CA LEU A 88 19.69 16.56 8.67
C LEU A 88 19.19 16.97 10.08
N MET A 89 18.77 18.23 10.25
CA MET A 89 18.28 18.75 11.54
C MET A 89 16.94 18.13 11.95
N LYS A 90 16.00 17.98 11.01
CA LYS A 90 14.68 17.36 11.26
C LYS A 90 14.83 15.86 11.56
N GLY A 91 15.70 15.17 10.82
CA GLY A 91 15.99 13.74 11.00
C GLY A 91 16.64 13.45 12.35
N TYR A 92 17.64 14.25 12.76
CA TYR A 92 18.25 14.12 14.08
C TYR A 92 17.23 14.32 15.20
N ARG A 93 16.41 15.39 15.13
CA ARG A 93 15.35 15.63 16.11
C ARG A 93 14.35 14.48 16.17
N PHE A 94 13.96 13.94 15.03
CA PHE A 94 13.01 12.84 14.96
C PHE A 94 13.56 11.56 15.58
N VAL A 95 14.82 11.20 15.30
CA VAL A 95 15.47 10.04 15.94
C VAL A 95 15.51 10.19 17.47
N LEU A 96 15.78 11.40 17.98
CA LEU A 96 15.70 11.66 19.41
C LEU A 96 14.26 11.52 19.97
N GLU A 97 13.22 11.82 19.19
CA GLU A 97 11.83 11.57 19.60
C GLU A 97 11.51 10.07 19.64
N VAL A 98 12.06 9.30 18.70
CA VAL A 98 11.97 7.83 18.69
C VAL A 98 12.64 7.24 19.92
N GLU A 99 13.86 7.67 20.25
CA GLU A 99 14.60 7.23 21.45
C GLU A 99 13.91 7.56 22.77
N LYS A 100 13.07 8.61 22.79
CA LYS A 100 12.29 9.00 23.98
C LYS A 100 11.02 8.17 24.17
N CYS A 101 10.60 7.41 23.17
CA CYS A 101 9.46 6.53 23.30
C CYS A 101 9.85 5.31 24.15
N ASP A 102 9.08 5.06 25.18
CA ASP A 102 9.28 4.02 26.20
C ASP A 102 8.42 2.77 25.97
N CYS A 103 7.45 2.84 25.06
CA CYS A 103 6.54 1.74 24.77
C CYS A 103 5.97 1.78 23.33
N ALA A 104 5.36 0.67 22.92
CA ALA A 104 4.77 0.54 21.58
C ALA A 104 3.65 1.56 21.31
N ALA A 105 2.90 1.98 22.34
CA ALA A 105 1.81 2.94 22.17
C ALA A 105 2.35 4.33 21.77
N THR A 106 3.34 4.84 22.51
CA THR A 106 3.95 6.16 22.22
C THR A 106 4.67 6.15 20.87
N LEU A 107 5.36 5.05 20.56
CA LEU A 107 6.04 4.87 19.28
C LEU A 107 5.07 4.84 18.08
N ARG A 108 3.91 4.16 18.22
CA ARG A 108 2.86 4.17 17.18
C ARG A 108 2.28 5.56 16.96
N THR A 109 2.03 6.32 18.03
CA THR A 109 1.57 7.71 17.90
C THR A 109 2.57 8.56 17.12
N LEU A 110 3.87 8.39 17.40
CA LEU A 110 4.92 9.06 16.63
C LEU A 110 4.94 8.62 15.16
N ALA A 111 4.79 7.32 14.89
CA ALA A 111 4.72 6.76 13.55
C ALA A 111 3.55 7.33 12.73
N HIS A 112 2.36 7.46 13.32
CA HIS A 112 1.19 8.06 12.65
C HIS A 112 1.44 9.53 12.29
N ARG A 113 2.05 10.32 13.19
CA ARG A 113 2.45 11.71 12.90
C ARG A 113 3.49 11.79 11.79
N PHE A 114 4.48 10.91 11.81
CA PHE A 114 5.49 10.82 10.75
C PHE A 114 4.85 10.47 9.41
N LEU A 115 3.95 9.49 9.37
CA LEU A 115 3.23 9.07 8.18
C LEU A 115 2.41 10.21 7.56
N GLU A 116 1.73 11.02 8.39
CA GLU A 116 1.03 12.22 7.94
C GLU A 116 1.97 13.26 7.34
N GLN A 117 3.10 13.53 8.01
CA GLN A 117 4.10 14.46 7.51
C GLN A 117 4.71 13.97 6.19
N LEU A 118 5.01 12.68 6.09
CA LEU A 118 5.57 12.04 4.91
C LEU A 118 4.64 12.22 3.70
N ARG A 119 3.34 12.01 3.89
CA ARG A 119 2.33 12.24 2.85
C ARG A 119 2.25 13.71 2.44
N GLN A 120 2.26 14.64 3.40
CA GLN A 120 2.13 16.07 3.12
C GLN A 120 3.36 16.66 2.42
N GLU A 121 4.57 16.27 2.85
CA GLU A 121 5.82 16.82 2.34
C GLU A 121 6.33 16.10 1.08
N GLN A 122 6.07 14.79 0.93
CA GLN A 122 6.69 13.94 -0.11
C GLN A 122 5.68 13.13 -0.93
N GLY A 123 4.38 13.19 -0.61
CA GLY A 123 3.32 12.51 -1.35
C GLY A 123 3.23 11.00 -1.09
N MET A 124 2.39 10.33 -1.89
CA MET A 124 2.05 8.91 -1.69
C MET A 124 3.17 7.94 -2.07
N ASP A 125 4.12 8.33 -2.92
CA ASP A 125 5.28 7.49 -3.23
C ASP A 125 6.15 7.22 -1.99
N ALA A 126 6.34 8.24 -1.15
CA ALA A 126 7.05 8.09 0.11
C ALA A 126 6.27 7.21 1.10
N VAL A 127 4.94 7.32 1.13
CA VAL A 127 4.07 6.42 1.90
C VAL A 127 4.23 4.97 1.46
N ARG A 128 4.26 4.69 0.15
CA ARG A 128 4.51 3.35 -0.38
C ARG A 128 5.88 2.81 0.01
N GLN A 129 6.92 3.63 -0.06
CA GLN A 129 8.25 3.22 0.40
C GLN A 129 8.27 2.89 1.90
N PHE A 130 7.54 3.66 2.71
CA PHE A 130 7.39 3.39 4.14
C PHE A 130 6.64 2.07 4.41
N ILE A 131 5.57 1.78 3.67
CA ILE A 131 4.87 0.49 3.72
C ILE A 131 5.83 -0.67 3.42
N LEU A 132 6.61 -0.56 2.34
CA LEU A 132 7.59 -1.58 1.95
C LEU A 132 8.68 -1.78 3.01
N ALA A 133 9.07 -0.72 3.73
CA ALA A 133 10.04 -0.83 4.82
C ALA A 133 9.46 -1.57 6.03
N LEU A 134 8.20 -1.28 6.40
CA LEU A 134 7.50 -1.98 7.48
C LEU A 134 7.30 -3.46 7.18
N GLN A 135 7.00 -3.83 5.93
CA GLN A 135 6.82 -5.23 5.52
C GLN A 135 8.11 -6.06 5.56
N ARG A 136 9.28 -5.43 5.61
CA ARG A 136 10.59 -6.09 5.61
C ARG A 136 11.23 -6.16 7.00
N ALA A 137 10.62 -5.52 7.99
CA ALA A 137 11.11 -5.46 9.37
C ALA A 137 10.59 -6.65 10.19
#